data_AF-A0A7S6G509-F1
#
_entry.id   AF-A0A7S6G509-F1
#
_cell.length_a   1.000
_cell.length_b   1.000
_cell.length_c   1.000
_cell.angle_alpha   90.00
_cell.angle_beta   90.00
_cell.angle_gamma   90.00
#
_symmetry.space_group_name_H-M   'P 1'
#
loop_
_entity.id
_entity.type
_entity.pdbx_description
1 polymer ?
#
loop_
_entity_poly.entity_id
_entity_poly.type
_entity_poly.pdbx_seq_one_letter_code
_entity_poly.pdbx_strand_id
1 'polypeptide(L)'
;MIPRVQTGNDYRAKTIGVVYHRVVELISKEGIEAWSIERLQTKKQAIAALLRREGYPAAEVPAGVARIHHLVERTISSTHGRWILKKRESGGQEVQVSSYRNSRWVHRYLDRPFVDDGVYWIIDWKTPDCPEGMPVEQFLSREVNRYAPKMREYKQAVQDAGVTLPVKLALFLPAVDRLVEVA
;
A
#
# COMPACT_ATOMS: atom_id res chain seq x y z
N MET A 1 12.32 -28.70 -6.35
CA MET A 1 10.86 -28.82 -6.18
C MET A 1 10.44 -27.83 -5.09
N ILE A 2 10.03 -26.62 -5.46
CA ILE A 2 9.55 -25.62 -4.48
C ILE A 2 8.16 -26.09 -4.02
N PRO A 3 7.88 -26.16 -2.71
CA PRO A 3 6.63 -26.73 -2.21
C PRO A 3 5.44 -25.86 -2.65
N ARG A 4 4.46 -26.51 -3.27
CA ARG A 4 3.19 -25.94 -3.79
C ARG A 4 2.42 -25.07 -2.77
N VAL A 5 2.69 -25.28 -1.47
CA VAL A 5 2.11 -24.55 -0.34
C VAL A 5 2.62 -23.11 -0.24
N GLN A 6 3.90 -22.86 -0.56
CA GLN A 6 4.51 -21.54 -0.44
C GLN A 6 4.01 -20.57 -1.53
N THR A 7 3.77 -21.09 -2.74
CA THR A 7 3.13 -20.36 -3.85
C THR A 7 1.68 -19.98 -3.53
N GLY A 8 0.95 -20.85 -2.81
CA GLY A 8 -0.43 -20.58 -2.40
C GLY A 8 -0.56 -19.53 -1.31
N ASN A 9 0.37 -19.48 -0.36
CA ASN A 9 0.37 -18.48 0.71
C ASN A 9 0.80 -17.10 0.18
N ASP A 10 1.79 -17.06 -0.72
CA ASP A 10 2.23 -15.83 -1.38
C ASP A 10 1.12 -15.21 -2.25
N TYR A 11 0.35 -16.04 -2.97
CA TYR A 11 -0.82 -15.58 -3.71
C TYR A 11 -1.90 -14.98 -2.81
N ARG A 12 -2.23 -15.62 -1.68
CA ARG A 12 -3.23 -15.09 -0.73
C ARG A 12 -2.81 -13.73 -0.18
N ALA A 13 -1.56 -13.62 0.29
CA ALA A 13 -1.01 -12.37 0.80
C ALA A 13 -1.03 -11.27 -0.27
N LYS A 14 -0.66 -11.60 -1.51
CA LYS A 14 -0.71 -10.67 -2.65
C LYS A 14 -2.14 -10.18 -2.92
N THR A 15 -3.12 -11.08 -2.96
CA THR A 15 -4.52 -10.73 -3.21
C THR A 15 -5.11 -9.85 -2.10
N ILE A 16 -4.75 -10.11 -0.83
CA ILE A 16 -5.10 -9.23 0.29
C ILE A 16 -4.53 -7.82 0.07
N GLY A 17 -3.26 -7.72 -0.33
CA GLY A 17 -2.63 -6.43 -0.67
C GLY A 17 -3.36 -5.68 -1.78
N VAL A 18 -3.68 -6.36 -2.89
CA VAL A 18 -4.40 -5.76 -4.03
C VAL A 18 -5.78 -5.23 -3.61
N VAL A 19 -6.55 -6.00 -2.85
CA VAL A 19 -7.89 -5.55 -2.42
C VAL A 19 -7.77 -4.44 -1.37
N TYR A 20 -6.81 -4.52 -0.45
CA TYR A 20 -6.52 -3.45 0.50
C TYR A 20 -6.20 -2.12 -0.22
N HIS A 21 -5.30 -2.14 -1.21
CA HIS A 21 -4.94 -0.96 -2.02
C HIS A 21 -6.16 -0.29 -2.65
N ARG A 22 -7.02 -1.09 -3.30
CA ARG A 22 -8.26 -0.56 -3.90
C ARG A 22 -9.19 0.11 -2.90
N VAL A 23 -9.27 -0.42 -1.68
CA VAL A 23 -10.10 0.18 -0.63
C VAL A 23 -9.50 1.51 -0.14
N VAL A 24 -8.19 1.57 0.13
CA VAL A 24 -7.55 2.82 0.57
C VAL A 24 -7.49 3.90 -0.51
N GLU A 25 -7.41 3.49 -1.78
CA GLU A 25 -7.60 4.40 -2.92
C GLU A 25 -9.01 4.98 -2.95
N LEU A 26 -10.04 4.14 -2.80
CA LEU A 26 -11.43 4.62 -2.73
C LEU A 26 -11.62 5.62 -1.59
N ILE A 27 -11.10 5.31 -0.40
CA ILE A 27 -11.13 6.22 0.75
C ILE A 27 -10.46 7.56 0.42
N SER A 28 -9.33 7.50 -0.28
CA SER A 28 -8.62 8.71 -0.70
C SER A 28 -9.38 9.54 -1.73
N LYS A 29 -10.08 8.90 -2.68
CA LYS A 29 -10.93 9.59 -3.69
C LYS A 29 -12.06 10.34 -3.02
N GLU A 30 -12.74 9.68 -2.11
CA GLU A 30 -13.90 10.23 -1.43
C GLU A 30 -13.52 11.18 -0.28
N GLY A 31 -12.28 11.08 0.21
CA GLY A 31 -11.78 11.82 1.36
C GLY A 31 -11.99 11.06 2.66
N ILE A 32 -10.95 11.03 3.49
CA ILE A 32 -10.94 10.29 4.76
C ILE A 32 -12.06 10.72 5.72
N GLU A 33 -12.48 11.99 5.70
CA GLU A 33 -13.54 12.49 6.58
C GLU A 33 -14.93 11.90 6.27
N ALA A 34 -15.12 11.34 5.07
CA ALA A 34 -16.35 10.64 4.72
C ALA A 34 -16.35 9.17 5.19
N TRP A 35 -15.27 8.69 5.81
CA TRP A 35 -15.09 7.27 6.15
C TRP A 35 -15.00 7.06 7.65
N SER A 36 -16.10 6.57 8.23
CA SER A 36 -16.16 6.07 9.60
C SER A 36 -15.98 4.55 9.66
N ILE A 37 -15.75 4.02 10.87
CA ILE A 37 -15.67 2.57 11.11
C ILE A 37 -16.99 1.90 10.72
N GLU A 38 -18.13 2.50 11.07
CA GLU A 38 -19.47 2.01 10.73
C GLU A 38 -19.65 1.92 9.21
N ARG A 39 -19.23 2.97 8.48
CA ARG A 39 -19.25 2.96 7.01
C ARG A 39 -18.40 1.81 6.47
N LEU A 40 -17.21 1.59 7.01
CA LEU A 40 -16.34 0.48 6.60
C LEU A 40 -17.01 -0.89 6.85
N GLN A 41 -17.74 -1.07 7.95
CA GLN A 41 -18.51 -2.31 8.22
C GLN A 41 -19.51 -2.63 7.09
N THR A 42 -20.17 -1.61 6.51
CA THR A 42 -21.10 -1.81 5.39
C THR A 42 -20.42 -2.30 4.10
N LYS A 43 -19.08 -2.20 4.00
CA LYS A 43 -18.32 -2.58 2.80
C LYS A 43 -17.87 -4.05 2.77
N LYS A 44 -18.16 -4.86 3.80
CA LYS A 44 -17.77 -6.28 3.86
C LYS A 44 -18.16 -7.07 2.62
N GLN A 45 -19.38 -6.90 2.10
CA GLN A 45 -19.84 -7.62 0.91
C GLN A 45 -19.11 -7.16 -0.37
N ALA A 46 -18.81 -5.87 -0.49
CA ALA A 46 -18.03 -5.35 -1.61
C ALA A 46 -16.58 -5.88 -1.57
N ILE A 47 -15.95 -5.93 -0.39
CA ILE A 47 -14.62 -6.51 -0.20
C ILE A 47 -14.64 -8.01 -0.55
N ALA A 48 -15.67 -8.75 -0.13
CA ALA A 48 -15.84 -10.15 -0.47
C ALA A 48 -15.95 -10.37 -2.00
N ALA A 49 -16.69 -9.52 -2.69
CA ALA A 49 -16.80 -9.57 -4.16
C ALA A 49 -15.45 -9.28 -4.84
N LEU A 50 -14.68 -8.30 -4.34
CA LEU A 50 -13.33 -8.01 -4.85
C LEU A 50 -12.39 -9.20 -4.65
N LEU A 51 -12.37 -9.82 -3.48
CA LEU A 51 -11.57 -11.03 -3.22
C LEU A 51 -11.90 -12.16 -4.20
N ARG A 52 -13.19 -12.45 -4.39
CA ARG A 52 -13.62 -13.48 -5.35
C ARG A 52 -13.19 -13.15 -6.77
N ARG A 53 -13.30 -11.89 -7.19
CA ARG A 53 -12.87 -11.42 -8.51
C ARG A 53 -11.36 -11.63 -8.74
N GLU A 54 -10.56 -11.41 -7.70
CA GLU A 54 -9.11 -11.63 -7.78
C GLU A 54 -8.72 -13.11 -7.71
N GLY A 55 -9.68 -14.03 -7.54
CA GLY A 55 -9.48 -15.48 -7.50
C GLY A 55 -9.24 -16.06 -6.09
N TYR A 56 -9.54 -15.28 -5.03
CA TYR A 56 -9.35 -15.75 -3.65
C TYR A 56 -10.22 -16.99 -3.35
N PRO A 57 -9.71 -18.01 -2.63
CA PRO A 57 -10.46 -19.23 -2.37
C PRO A 57 -11.79 -18.95 -1.65
N ALA A 58 -12.90 -19.44 -2.22
CA ALA A 58 -14.26 -19.13 -1.75
C ALA A 58 -14.47 -19.44 -0.25
N ALA A 59 -13.92 -20.55 0.23
CA ALA A 59 -13.99 -20.97 1.64
C ALA A 59 -13.24 -20.02 2.59
N GLU A 60 -12.24 -19.29 2.11
CA GLU A 60 -11.39 -18.40 2.91
C GLU A 60 -11.79 -16.93 2.80
N VAL A 61 -12.72 -16.58 1.91
CA VAL A 61 -13.21 -15.20 1.72
C VAL A 61 -13.62 -14.55 3.05
N PRO A 62 -14.35 -15.21 3.97
CA PRO A 62 -14.71 -14.59 5.25
C PRO A 62 -13.49 -14.12 6.06
N ALA A 63 -12.43 -14.94 6.13
CA ALA A 63 -11.19 -14.60 6.83
C ALA A 63 -10.43 -13.47 6.10
N GLY A 64 -10.39 -13.51 4.77
CA GLY A 64 -9.79 -12.44 3.96
C GLY A 64 -10.50 -11.09 4.14
N VAL A 65 -11.84 -11.09 4.19
CA VAL A 65 -12.64 -9.89 4.48
C VAL A 65 -12.31 -9.35 5.87
N ALA A 66 -12.30 -10.20 6.89
CA ALA A 66 -11.97 -9.79 8.25
C ALA A 66 -10.57 -9.17 8.34
N ARG A 67 -9.59 -9.76 7.66
CA ARG A 67 -8.22 -9.24 7.59
C ARG A 67 -8.14 -7.88 6.92
N ILE A 68 -8.72 -7.72 5.73
CA ILE A 68 -8.70 -6.43 5.02
C ILE A 68 -9.43 -5.36 5.84
N HIS A 69 -10.57 -5.71 6.42
CA HIS A 69 -11.35 -4.80 7.26
C HIS A 69 -10.51 -4.31 8.44
N HIS A 70 -9.85 -5.22 9.17
CA HIS A 70 -8.93 -4.87 10.26
C HIS A 70 -7.79 -3.92 9.82
N LEU A 71 -7.16 -4.21 8.68
CA LEU A 71 -6.09 -3.36 8.14
C LEU A 71 -6.58 -1.96 7.78
N VAL A 72 -7.74 -1.85 7.14
CA VAL A 72 -8.32 -0.57 6.75
C VAL A 72 -8.79 0.21 7.98
N GLU A 73 -9.39 -0.45 8.97
CA GLU A 73 -9.80 0.16 10.23
C GLU A 73 -8.59 0.76 10.97
N ARG A 74 -7.48 0.02 11.09
CA ARG A 74 -6.23 0.56 11.64
C ARG A 74 -5.74 1.77 10.86
N THR A 75 -5.85 1.73 9.53
CA THR A 75 -5.39 2.82 8.66
C THR A 75 -6.20 4.09 8.84
N ILE A 76 -7.53 4.01 8.87
CA ILE A 76 -8.39 5.19 9.00
C ILE A 76 -8.39 5.79 10.42
N SER A 77 -8.02 4.99 11.42
CA SER A 77 -7.87 5.39 12.82
C SER A 77 -6.46 5.87 13.17
N SER A 78 -5.45 5.56 12.34
CA SER A 78 -4.06 5.92 12.55
C SER A 78 -3.75 7.38 12.20
N THR A 79 -2.93 8.05 13.00
CA THR A 79 -2.38 9.37 12.65
C THR A 79 -1.59 9.32 11.34
N HIS A 80 -0.75 8.31 11.14
CA HIS A 80 0.01 8.13 9.91
C HIS A 80 -0.90 7.79 8.72
N GLY A 81 -1.81 6.84 8.90
CA GLY A 81 -2.75 6.44 7.85
C GLY A 81 -3.63 7.60 7.40
N ARG A 82 -4.19 8.38 8.34
CA ARG A 82 -4.95 9.60 8.04
C ARG A 82 -4.12 10.67 7.35
N TRP A 83 -2.86 10.87 7.75
CA TRP A 83 -1.95 11.79 7.06
C TRP A 83 -1.71 11.37 5.61
N ILE A 84 -1.51 10.07 5.33
CA ILE A 84 -1.34 9.57 3.95
C ILE A 84 -2.64 9.74 3.15
N LEU A 85 -3.79 9.43 3.75
CA LEU A 85 -5.11 9.46 3.11
C LEU A 85 -5.69 10.87 2.94
N LYS A 86 -5.15 11.87 3.64
CA LYS A 86 -5.57 13.27 3.54
C LYS A 86 -5.61 13.73 2.08
N LYS A 87 -6.71 14.37 1.71
CA LYS A 87 -6.91 14.97 0.38
C LYS A 87 -5.94 16.13 0.21
N ARG A 88 -5.21 16.16 -0.91
CA ARG A 88 -4.24 17.21 -1.28
C ARG A 88 -4.47 17.61 -2.73
N GLU A 89 -4.34 18.90 -3.02
CA GLU A 89 -4.59 19.45 -4.36
C GLU A 89 -3.65 18.88 -5.42
N SER A 90 -2.42 18.53 -5.05
CA SER A 90 -1.38 17.94 -5.90
C SER A 90 -1.17 16.43 -5.66
N GLY A 91 -2.07 15.78 -4.92
CA GLY A 91 -1.97 14.35 -4.60
C GLY A 91 -2.53 13.47 -5.72
N GLY A 92 -1.63 12.93 -6.55
CA GLY A 92 -1.98 11.92 -7.55
C GLY A 92 -2.31 10.59 -6.88
N GLN A 93 -3.39 9.95 -7.31
CA GLN A 93 -3.65 8.56 -6.96
C GLN A 93 -3.12 7.67 -8.07
N GLU A 94 -2.52 6.54 -7.72
CA GLU A 94 -1.89 5.58 -8.65
C GLU A 94 -1.34 6.24 -9.92
N VAL A 95 -0.24 6.98 -9.78
CA VAL A 95 0.35 7.68 -10.92
C VAL A 95 1.23 6.70 -11.68
N GLN A 96 0.87 6.47 -12.95
CA GLN A 96 1.78 5.85 -13.90
C GLN A 96 2.84 6.87 -14.30
N VAL A 97 4.06 6.66 -13.83
CA VAL A 97 5.22 7.43 -14.23
C VAL A 97 5.87 6.75 -15.42
N SER A 98 6.05 7.50 -16.50
CA SER A 98 6.74 7.04 -17.70
C SER A 98 8.07 7.77 -17.81
N SER A 99 9.16 7.02 -17.82
CA SER A 99 10.52 7.55 -17.99
C SER A 99 11.18 6.89 -19.20
N TYR A 100 12.02 7.63 -19.92
CA TYR A 100 12.77 7.09 -21.05
C TYR A 100 14.20 6.78 -20.61
N ARG A 101 14.60 5.50 -20.67
CA ARG A 101 15.89 5.01 -20.17
C ARG A 101 16.43 3.89 -21.05
N ASN A 102 17.73 3.89 -21.32
CA ASN A 102 18.40 2.88 -22.17
C ASN A 102 17.66 2.65 -23.51
N SER A 103 17.25 3.74 -24.15
CA SER A 103 16.47 3.75 -25.38
C SER A 103 15.10 3.05 -25.31
N ARG A 104 14.52 2.88 -24.11
CA ARG A 104 13.21 2.26 -23.89
C ARG A 104 12.36 3.07 -22.93
N TRP A 105 11.05 3.07 -23.13
CA TRP A 105 10.09 3.58 -22.16
C TRP A 105 9.92 2.59 -21.01
N VAL A 106 10.01 3.09 -19.79
CA VAL A 106 9.81 2.34 -18.54
C VAL A 106 8.61 2.95 -17.81
N HIS A 107 7.60 2.12 -17.57
CA HIS A 107 6.42 2.50 -16.79
C HIS A 107 6.53 1.95 -15.37
N ARG A 108 6.11 2.78 -14.40
CA ARG A 108 6.03 2.42 -12.98
C ARG A 108 4.72 2.95 -12.39
N TYR A 109 4.05 2.13 -11.59
CA TYR A 109 2.86 2.52 -10.85
C TYR A 109 3.26 2.83 -9.41
N LEU A 110 2.99 4.06 -8.99
CA LEU A 110 3.25 4.52 -7.62
C LEU A 110 1.93 4.46 -6.84
N ASP A 111 1.87 3.66 -5.77
CA ASP A 111 0.63 3.52 -4.98
C ASP A 111 0.10 4.89 -4.50
N ARG A 112 0.97 5.70 -3.90
CA ARG A 112 0.56 6.98 -3.31
C ARG A 112 1.64 8.07 -3.38
N PRO A 113 1.76 8.76 -4.53
CA PRO A 113 2.57 9.96 -4.66
C PRO A 113 1.79 11.23 -4.29
N PHE A 114 2.40 12.14 -3.52
CA PHE A 114 1.82 13.47 -3.25
C PHE A 114 2.89 14.45 -2.78
N VAL A 115 2.58 15.74 -2.86
CA VAL A 115 3.42 16.78 -2.26
C VAL A 115 2.84 17.20 -0.91
N ASP A 116 3.69 17.24 0.12
CA ASP A 116 3.36 17.75 1.45
C ASP A 116 4.57 18.52 1.97
N ASP A 117 4.37 19.76 2.41
CA ASP A 117 5.44 20.63 2.94
C ASP A 117 6.69 20.74 2.04
N GLY A 118 6.45 20.97 0.74
CA GLY A 118 7.53 21.10 -0.25
C GLY A 118 8.29 19.81 -0.57
N VAL A 119 7.87 18.66 -0.03
CA VAL A 119 8.48 17.35 -0.28
C VAL A 119 7.56 16.50 -1.15
N TYR A 120 8.13 15.87 -2.18
CA TYR A 120 7.43 14.86 -2.97
C TYR A 120 7.56 13.50 -2.27
N TRP A 121 6.48 13.06 -1.64
CA TRP A 121 6.40 11.78 -0.96
C TRP A 121 5.94 10.68 -1.91
N ILE A 122 6.63 9.53 -1.86
CA ILE A 122 6.17 8.28 -2.47
C ILE A 122 5.97 7.27 -1.35
N ILE A 123 4.70 6.93 -1.09
CA ILE A 123 4.32 5.96 -0.07
C ILE A 123 3.86 4.67 -0.76
N ASP A 124 4.37 3.53 -0.31
CA ASP A 124 3.94 2.19 -0.75
C ASP A 124 3.35 1.43 0.44
N TRP A 125 2.19 0.78 0.24
CA TRP A 125 1.48 0.10 1.32
C TRP A 125 1.89 -1.37 1.42
N LYS A 126 2.23 -1.84 2.62
CA LYS A 126 2.64 -3.22 2.87
C LYS A 126 1.76 -3.88 3.91
N THR A 127 1.08 -4.95 3.52
CA THR A 127 0.17 -5.72 4.39
C THR A 127 0.72 -6.97 5.08
N PRO A 128 2.05 -7.28 5.13
CA PRO A 128 2.51 -8.44 5.88
C PRO A 128 2.30 -8.21 7.38
N ASP A 129 2.02 -9.29 8.10
CA ASP A 129 2.01 -9.28 9.56
C ASP A 129 3.43 -9.34 10.11
N CYS A 130 3.62 -8.73 11.28
CA CYS A 130 4.82 -8.96 12.07
C CYS A 130 4.80 -10.41 12.57
N PRO A 131 5.83 -11.23 12.27
CA PRO A 131 5.87 -12.61 12.76
C PRO A 131 5.77 -12.66 14.29
N GLU A 132 5.10 -13.69 14.80
CA GLU A 132 5.01 -13.93 16.24
C GLU A 132 6.41 -14.06 16.87
N GLY A 133 6.61 -13.42 18.02
CA GLY A 133 7.89 -13.39 18.72
C GLY A 133 8.98 -12.51 18.10
N MET A 134 8.75 -11.90 16.92
CA MET A 134 9.68 -10.95 16.31
C MET A 134 9.44 -9.53 16.85
N PRO A 135 10.47 -8.81 17.34
CA PRO A 135 10.36 -7.39 17.64
C PRO A 135 9.94 -6.57 16.42
N VAL A 136 9.02 -5.62 16.62
CA VAL A 136 8.49 -4.78 15.53
C VAL A 136 9.60 -4.06 14.77
N GLU A 137 10.61 -3.52 15.46
CA GLU A 137 11.72 -2.81 14.80
C GLU A 137 12.58 -3.72 13.90
N GLN A 138 12.75 -4.99 14.28
CA GLN A 138 13.42 -5.98 13.44
C GLN A 138 12.57 -6.30 12.19
N PHE A 139 11.26 -6.44 12.36
CA PHE A 139 10.32 -6.62 11.25
C PHE A 139 10.34 -5.44 10.28
N LEU A 140 10.27 -4.20 10.78
CA LEU A 140 10.34 -2.98 9.97
C LEU A 140 11.66 -2.91 9.18
N SER A 141 12.79 -3.17 9.84
CA SER A 141 14.11 -3.19 9.20
C SER A 141 14.18 -4.21 8.06
N ARG A 142 13.58 -5.40 8.27
CA ARG A 142 13.50 -6.44 7.24
C ARG A 142 12.68 -6.00 6.05
N GLU A 143 11.50 -5.42 6.26
CA GLU A 143 10.64 -4.97 5.16
C GLU A 143 11.25 -3.77 4.43
N VAL A 144 11.88 -2.81 5.12
CA VAL A 144 12.63 -1.71 4.49
C VAL A 144 13.71 -2.28 3.57
N ASN A 145 14.57 -3.17 4.07
CA ASN A 145 15.64 -3.77 3.28
C ASN A 145 15.10 -4.53 2.06
N ARG A 146 13.97 -5.24 2.22
CA ARG A 146 13.32 -5.97 1.14
C ARG A 146 12.83 -5.06 0.01
N TYR A 147 12.26 -3.90 0.34
CA TYR A 147 11.65 -3.00 -0.64
C TYR A 147 12.52 -1.82 -1.07
N ALA A 148 13.67 -1.59 -0.41
CA ALA A 148 14.55 -0.47 -0.70
C ALA A 148 14.99 -0.37 -2.19
N PRO A 149 15.39 -1.46 -2.87
CA PRO A 149 15.72 -1.40 -4.29
C PRO A 149 14.56 -0.88 -5.15
N LYS A 150 13.35 -1.39 -4.93
CA LYS A 150 12.13 -0.98 -5.64
C LYS A 150 11.80 0.50 -5.40
N MET A 151 11.88 0.94 -4.14
CA MET A 151 11.56 2.33 -3.79
C MET A 151 12.58 3.31 -4.38
N ARG A 152 13.86 2.93 -4.48
CA ARG A 152 14.87 3.73 -5.19
C ARG A 152 14.61 3.84 -6.69
N GLU A 153 14.10 2.78 -7.32
CA GLU A 153 13.65 2.88 -8.72
C GLU A 153 12.50 3.88 -8.89
N TYR A 154 11.56 3.93 -7.94
CA TYR A 154 10.47 4.91 -7.96
C TYR A 154 10.98 6.35 -7.84
N LYS A 155 11.90 6.60 -6.91
CA LYS A 155 12.58 7.90 -6.77
C LYS A 155 13.24 8.34 -8.07
N GLN A 156 14.01 7.43 -8.68
CA GLN A 156 14.67 7.73 -9.94
C GLN A 156 13.66 8.01 -11.06
N ALA A 157 12.59 7.21 -11.17
CA ALA A 157 11.59 7.38 -12.22
C ALA A 157 10.89 8.74 -12.15
N VAL A 158 10.57 9.25 -10.96
CA VAL A 158 9.95 10.58 -10.82
C VAL A 158 10.94 11.71 -11.10
N GLN A 159 12.21 11.54 -10.75
CA GLN A 159 13.27 12.51 -11.06
C GLN A 159 13.52 12.57 -12.57
N ASP A 160 13.60 11.41 -13.23
CA ASP A 160 13.73 11.31 -14.70
C ASP A 160 12.50 11.91 -15.42
N ALA A 161 11.32 11.89 -14.79
CA ALA A 161 10.10 12.52 -15.28
C ALA A 161 10.00 14.03 -14.97
N GLY A 162 11.02 14.63 -14.33
CA GLY A 162 11.11 16.08 -14.11
C GLY A 162 10.65 16.57 -12.74
N VAL A 163 10.44 15.69 -11.74
CA VAL A 163 10.19 16.13 -10.37
C VAL A 163 11.45 16.78 -9.79
N THR A 164 11.36 18.07 -9.47
CA THR A 164 12.46 18.88 -8.93
C THR A 164 12.45 19.01 -7.41
N LEU A 165 11.33 18.69 -6.76
CA LEU A 165 11.21 18.72 -5.31
C LEU A 165 12.06 17.61 -4.65
N PRO A 166 12.49 17.78 -3.38
CA PRO A 166 13.06 16.70 -2.60
C PRO A 166 12.12 15.49 -2.56
N VAL A 167 12.63 14.31 -2.95
CA VAL A 167 11.83 13.08 -2.98
C VAL A 167 12.13 12.23 -1.75
N LYS A 168 11.08 11.97 -0.95
CA LYS A 168 11.11 11.05 0.20
C LYS A 168 10.31 9.78 -0.10
N LEU A 169 10.83 8.66 0.39
CA LEU A 169 10.28 7.32 0.20
C LEU A 169 9.87 6.76 1.55
N ALA A 170 8.69 6.16 1.64
CA ALA A 170 8.31 5.46 2.87
C ALA A 170 7.40 4.26 2.60
N LEU A 171 7.44 3.31 3.51
CA LEU A 171 6.50 2.20 3.58
C LEU A 171 5.51 2.46 4.70
N PHE A 172 4.22 2.25 4.43
CA PHE A 172 3.22 2.19 5.49
C PHE A 172 2.78 0.75 5.72
N LEU A 173 2.94 0.28 6.96
CA LEU A 173 2.62 -1.07 7.40
C LEU A 173 1.40 -1.04 8.35
N PRO A 174 0.16 -1.12 7.82
CA PRO A 174 -1.05 -1.03 8.63
C PRO A 174 -1.13 -2.08 9.73
N ALA A 175 -0.57 -3.28 9.55
CA ALA A 175 -0.59 -4.36 10.54
C ALA A 175 0.04 -3.95 11.88
N VAL A 176 1.05 -3.08 11.85
CA VAL A 176 1.75 -2.57 13.04
C VAL A 176 1.58 -1.07 13.25
N ASP A 177 0.79 -0.41 12.39
CA ASP A 177 0.59 1.04 12.36
C ASP A 177 1.91 1.83 12.39
N ARG A 178 2.74 1.61 11.37
CA ARG A 178 4.04 2.26 11.23
C ARG A 178 4.22 2.84 9.85
N LEU A 179 4.72 4.08 9.80
CA LEU A 179 5.29 4.71 8.62
C LEU A 179 6.81 4.74 8.79
N VAL A 180 7.53 4.08 7.89
CA VAL A 180 9.00 4.00 7.96
C VAL A 180 9.62 4.53 6.68
N GLU A 181 10.51 5.52 6.81
CA GLU A 181 11.25 6.07 5.66
C GLU A 181 12.24 5.02 5.11
N VAL A 182 12.44 5.06 3.80
CA VAL A 182 13.37 4.20 3.07
C VAL A 182 14.51 5.05 2.53
N ALA A 183 15.75 4.63 2.84
CA ALA A 183 16.97 5.29 2.39
C ALA A 183 17.34 5.01 0.92
#